data_AF-A0A3N5V712-F1
#
_entry.id   AF-A0A3N5V712-F1
#
_cell.length_a   1.000
_cell.length_b   1.000
_cell.length_c   1.000
_cell.angle_alpha   90.00
_cell.angle_beta   90.00
_cell.angle_gamma   90.00
#
_symmetry.space_group_name_H-M   'P 1'
#
loop_
_entity.id
_entity.type
_entity.pdbx_description
1 polymer ?
#
loop_
_entity_poly.entity_id
_entity_poly.type
_entity_poly.pdbx_seq_one_letter_code
_entity_poly.pdbx_strand_id
1 'polypeptide(L)'
;MTLPTAYDLLAAHYDKHKYKRGAYVGSAPLDAHKRRKTNQRVTVSPLCAEVVCHKTPILRAYPDGRVQLDASSWRTNVTKDTLNSALARIKLPSRIYSHKRFGLSQWHLYSPTHGHYAFYDGMYLNQHGTPRRSLPFKRRCIDTTQSRPFAASAREFRSVFPVLHAGVPDTKDAAAANDTQQLYYQHKLYDSRAVALAITTQPELWPAVVAAYSQLSIHIMWQQRKLPAKDTLNHILTKAKEHMYHTIETLVTHIPA
;
A
#
# COMPACT_ATOMS: atom_id res chain seq x y z
N MET A 1 29.71 -17.86 -24.91
CA MET A 1 28.41 -17.33 -25.40
C MET A 1 27.91 -16.33 -24.38
N THR A 2 27.76 -15.07 -24.76
CA THR A 2 27.13 -14.04 -23.92
C THR A 2 25.64 -14.34 -23.80
N LEU A 3 25.08 -14.24 -22.58
CA LEU A 3 23.64 -14.40 -22.38
C LEU A 3 22.89 -13.27 -23.10
N PRO A 4 21.73 -13.55 -23.73
CA PRO A 4 20.94 -12.52 -24.39
C PRO A 4 20.48 -11.48 -23.37
N THR A 5 20.55 -10.20 -23.75
CA THR A 5 20.08 -9.11 -22.89
C THR A 5 18.55 -9.08 -22.83
N ALA A 6 18.00 -8.36 -21.86
CA ALA A 6 16.56 -8.11 -21.80
C ALA A 6 16.04 -7.41 -23.08
N TYR A 7 16.87 -6.56 -23.69
CA TYR A 7 16.56 -5.92 -24.97
C TYR A 7 16.42 -6.97 -26.08
N ASP A 8 17.40 -7.87 -26.22
CA ASP A 8 17.39 -8.93 -27.25
C ASP A 8 16.16 -9.83 -27.11
N LEU A 9 15.79 -10.17 -25.88
CA LEU A 9 14.61 -10.99 -25.60
C LEU A 9 13.30 -10.28 -25.98
N LEU A 10 13.17 -8.98 -25.70
CA LEU A 10 12.00 -8.19 -26.11
C LEU A 10 11.97 -7.92 -27.61
N ALA A 11 13.13 -7.67 -28.24
CA ALA A 11 13.26 -7.49 -29.67
C ALA A 11 12.83 -8.75 -30.43
N ALA A 12 13.33 -9.92 -30.03
CA ALA A 12 12.92 -11.20 -30.60
C ALA A 12 11.41 -11.47 -30.42
N HIS A 13 10.86 -11.15 -29.24
CA HIS A 13 9.42 -11.26 -28.98
C HIS A 13 8.61 -10.33 -29.87
N TYR A 14 9.07 -9.08 -30.01
CA TYR A 14 8.42 -8.08 -30.85
C TYR A 14 8.39 -8.52 -32.31
N ASP A 15 9.50 -8.95 -32.88
CA ASP A 15 9.54 -9.37 -34.29
C ASP A 15 8.64 -10.56 -34.59
N LYS A 16 8.50 -11.48 -33.63
CA LYS A 16 7.61 -12.64 -33.75
C LYS A 16 6.12 -12.28 -33.70
N HIS A 17 5.75 -11.22 -32.97
CA HIS A 17 4.37 -10.96 -32.58
C HIS A 17 3.83 -9.56 -32.90
N LYS A 18 4.62 -8.71 -33.60
CA LYS A 18 4.18 -7.36 -33.98
C LYS A 18 3.00 -7.41 -34.94
N TYR A 19 2.00 -6.57 -34.69
CA TYR A 19 0.86 -6.42 -35.58
C TYR A 19 1.24 -5.54 -36.78
N LYS A 20 0.78 -5.94 -37.97
CA LYS A 20 1.00 -5.21 -39.23
C LYS A 20 -0.17 -4.30 -39.63
N ARG A 21 -1.33 -4.35 -38.94
CA ARG A 21 -2.56 -3.59 -39.26
C ARG A 21 -3.32 -3.15 -37.98
N GLY A 22 -4.07 -2.04 -38.05
CA GLY A 22 -4.98 -1.54 -37.01
C GLY A 22 -4.39 -0.54 -35.99
N ALA A 23 -5.14 -0.31 -34.90
CA ALA A 23 -4.82 0.53 -33.72
C ALA A 23 -3.35 0.51 -33.24
N TYR A 24 -2.72 -0.65 -33.40
CA TYR A 24 -1.50 -1.05 -32.69
C TYR A 24 -0.44 -1.59 -33.64
N VAL A 25 -0.45 -1.09 -34.88
CA VAL A 25 0.61 -1.34 -35.86
C VAL A 25 1.96 -0.99 -35.23
N GLY A 26 2.94 -1.88 -35.40
CA GLY A 26 4.27 -1.67 -34.82
C GLY A 26 4.31 -1.89 -33.29
N SER A 27 3.39 -2.67 -32.74
CA SER A 27 3.43 -3.16 -31.36
C SER A 27 3.13 -4.65 -31.31
N ALA A 28 3.77 -5.37 -30.39
CA ALA A 28 3.46 -6.77 -30.08
C ALA A 28 2.66 -6.85 -28.77
N PRO A 29 1.76 -7.84 -28.57
CA PRO A 29 1.17 -8.08 -27.25
C PRO A 29 2.24 -8.65 -26.30
N LEU A 30 2.25 -8.26 -25.02
CA LEU A 30 3.18 -8.85 -24.05
C LEU A 30 2.87 -10.35 -23.81
N ASP A 31 1.58 -10.68 -23.71
CA ASP A 31 1.08 -12.05 -23.64
C ASP A 31 0.51 -12.47 -25.00
N ALA A 32 1.25 -13.32 -25.72
CA ALA A 32 0.90 -13.79 -27.05
C ALA A 32 -0.38 -14.65 -27.10
N HIS A 33 -0.83 -15.19 -25.96
CA HIS A 33 -2.07 -15.95 -25.84
C HIS A 33 -3.27 -15.04 -25.56
N LYS A 34 -3.04 -13.87 -24.96
CA LYS A 34 -4.09 -12.89 -24.63
C LYS A 34 -4.06 -11.71 -25.59
N ARG A 35 -4.05 -11.99 -26.90
CA ARG A 35 -3.96 -10.98 -27.98
C ARG A 35 -5.06 -9.91 -27.93
N ARG A 36 -6.24 -10.26 -27.40
CA ARG A 36 -7.37 -9.35 -27.20
C ARG A 36 -7.17 -8.38 -26.02
N LYS A 37 -6.25 -8.67 -25.09
CA LYS A 37 -5.88 -7.74 -24.02
C LYS A 37 -4.95 -6.68 -24.59
N THR A 38 -5.56 -5.58 -25.01
CA THR A 38 -4.88 -4.46 -25.65
C THR A 38 -4.06 -3.62 -24.66
N ASN A 39 -4.16 -3.88 -23.36
CA ASN A 39 -3.56 -3.00 -22.38
C ASN A 39 -2.07 -3.24 -22.14
N GLN A 40 -1.49 -4.38 -22.55
CA GLN A 40 -0.08 -4.70 -22.34
C GLN A 40 0.63 -5.02 -23.65
N ARG A 41 1.62 -4.21 -24.01
CA ARG A 41 2.32 -4.30 -25.30
C ARG A 41 3.82 -4.23 -25.15
N VAL A 42 4.52 -4.66 -26.20
CA VAL A 42 5.95 -4.47 -26.40
C VAL A 42 6.14 -3.58 -27.63
N THR A 43 6.95 -2.54 -27.48
CA THR A 43 7.44 -1.66 -28.55
C THR A 43 8.95 -1.72 -28.59
N VAL A 44 9.55 -1.57 -29.77
CA VAL A 44 11.01 -1.66 -29.93
C VAL A 44 11.49 -0.52 -30.80
N SER A 45 12.57 0.11 -30.35
CA SER A 45 13.31 1.15 -31.04
C SER A 45 14.82 0.88 -30.92
N PRO A 46 15.68 1.54 -31.72
CA PRO A 46 17.14 1.41 -31.58
C PRO A 46 17.67 1.81 -30.19
N LEU A 47 16.94 2.67 -29.46
CA LEU A 47 17.35 3.18 -28.16
C LEU A 47 17.00 2.22 -27.02
N CYS A 48 15.80 1.63 -27.08
CA CYS A 48 15.31 0.69 -26.08
C CYS A 48 14.10 -0.10 -26.58
N ALA A 49 13.86 -1.24 -25.92
CA ALA A 49 12.63 -2.00 -26.01
C ALA A 49 11.77 -1.72 -24.78
N GLU A 50 10.50 -1.40 -24.97
CA GLU A 50 9.61 -0.99 -23.89
C GLU A 50 8.44 -1.96 -23.74
N VAL A 51 8.02 -2.17 -22.49
CA VAL A 51 6.73 -2.78 -22.18
C VAL A 51 5.78 -1.68 -21.76
N VAL A 52 4.68 -1.55 -22.49
CA VAL A 52 3.69 -0.49 -22.34
C VAL A 52 2.42 -1.05 -21.70
N CYS A 53 2.00 -0.48 -20.58
CA CYS A 53 0.75 -0.76 -19.88
C CYS A 53 -0.19 0.45 -19.99
N HIS A 54 -1.38 0.29 -20.58
CA HIS A 54 -2.36 1.38 -20.75
C HIS A 54 -1.77 2.69 -21.31
N LYS A 55 -0.93 2.57 -22.36
CA LYS A 55 -0.19 3.68 -23.02
C LYS A 55 1.00 4.24 -22.23
N THR A 56 1.36 3.65 -21.11
CA THR A 56 2.47 4.11 -20.27
C THR A 56 3.60 3.08 -20.28
N PRO A 57 4.84 3.46 -20.59
CA PRO A 57 5.98 2.55 -20.52
C PRO A 57 6.29 2.23 -19.06
N ILE A 58 6.23 0.96 -18.71
CA ILE A 58 6.47 0.49 -17.33
C ILE A 58 7.78 -0.28 -17.18
N LEU A 59 8.34 -0.76 -18.30
CA LEU A 59 9.66 -1.37 -18.33
C LEU A 59 10.36 -0.90 -19.59
N ARG A 60 11.62 -0.47 -19.47
CA ARG A 60 12.51 -0.21 -20.60
C ARG A 60 13.74 -1.09 -20.49
N ALA A 61 14.05 -1.85 -21.53
CA ALA A 61 15.27 -2.60 -21.66
C ALA A 61 16.18 -1.92 -22.68
N TYR A 62 17.43 -1.70 -22.30
CA TYR A 62 18.43 -1.03 -23.13
C TYR A 62 19.39 -2.06 -23.75
N PRO A 63 19.98 -1.76 -24.93
CA PRO A 63 20.94 -2.65 -25.59
C PRO A 63 22.17 -2.98 -24.73
N ASP A 64 22.54 -2.11 -23.78
CA ASP A 64 23.65 -2.30 -22.85
C ASP A 64 23.32 -3.22 -21.65
N GLY A 65 22.14 -3.85 -21.66
CA GLY A 65 21.69 -4.78 -20.61
C GLY A 65 21.08 -4.11 -19.38
N ARG A 66 20.95 -2.77 -19.35
CA ARG A 66 20.18 -2.09 -18.31
C ARG A 66 18.68 -2.33 -18.50
N VAL A 67 17.96 -2.40 -17.38
CA VAL A 67 16.50 -2.42 -17.36
C VAL A 67 16.00 -1.35 -16.41
N GLN A 68 15.19 -0.41 -16.90
CA GLN A 68 14.49 0.56 -16.07
C GLN A 68 13.08 0.03 -15.78
N LEU A 69 12.68 0.05 -14.51
CA LEU A 69 11.31 -0.21 -14.08
C LEU A 69 10.64 1.09 -13.67
N ASP A 70 9.38 1.26 -14.06
CA ASP A 70 8.58 2.43 -13.76
C ASP A 70 7.11 2.03 -13.58
N ALA A 71 6.43 2.47 -12.52
CA ALA A 71 4.98 2.37 -12.46
C ALA A 71 4.30 3.66 -12.93
N SER A 72 5.07 4.71 -13.25
CA SER A 72 4.65 6.04 -13.69
C SER A 72 3.51 6.59 -12.82
N SER A 73 3.70 6.49 -11.51
CA SER A 73 2.71 6.82 -10.48
C SER A 73 1.40 6.02 -10.50
N TRP A 74 1.23 5.07 -11.42
CA TRP A 74 0.09 4.16 -11.53
C TRP A 74 0.33 2.84 -10.79
N ARG A 75 0.41 2.91 -9.46
CA ARG A 75 0.67 1.75 -8.58
C ARG A 75 -0.59 0.90 -8.34
N THR A 76 -1.11 0.28 -9.40
CA THR A 76 -2.28 -0.62 -9.36
C THR A 76 -1.89 -2.09 -9.42
N ASN A 77 -2.77 -3.00 -9.01
CA ASN A 77 -2.53 -4.44 -9.19
C ASN A 77 -2.30 -4.82 -10.66
N VAL A 78 -2.98 -4.17 -11.60
CA VAL A 78 -2.79 -4.39 -13.05
C VAL A 78 -1.38 -4.02 -13.48
N THR A 79 -0.86 -2.86 -13.05
CA THR A 79 0.51 -2.43 -13.36
C THR A 79 1.54 -3.41 -12.77
N LYS A 80 1.35 -3.84 -11.51
CA LYS A 80 2.20 -4.83 -10.85
C LYS A 80 2.23 -6.17 -11.59
N ASP A 81 1.05 -6.68 -11.98
CA ASP A 81 0.95 -7.95 -12.70
C ASP A 81 1.59 -7.85 -14.09
N THR A 82 1.46 -6.69 -14.74
CA THR A 82 2.12 -6.44 -16.02
C THR A 82 3.64 -6.40 -15.85
N LEU A 83 4.15 -5.69 -14.85
CA LEU A 83 5.58 -5.64 -14.53
C LEU A 83 6.12 -7.05 -14.23
N ASN A 84 5.41 -7.84 -13.43
CA ASN A 84 5.80 -9.23 -13.14
C ASN A 84 5.80 -10.12 -14.38
N SER A 85 4.81 -9.96 -15.26
CA SER A 85 4.75 -10.67 -16.55
C SER A 85 5.90 -10.25 -17.47
N ALA A 86 6.25 -8.97 -17.47
CA ALA A 86 7.36 -8.42 -18.24
C ALA A 86 8.71 -8.94 -17.74
N LEU A 87 8.94 -8.92 -16.42
CA LEU A 87 10.14 -9.45 -15.77
C LEU A 87 10.34 -10.94 -16.10
N ALA A 88 9.26 -11.74 -16.03
CA ALA A 88 9.29 -13.13 -16.43
C ALA A 88 9.60 -13.31 -17.92
N ARG A 89 9.05 -12.46 -18.80
CA ARG A 89 9.30 -12.50 -20.25
C ARG A 89 10.77 -12.27 -20.59
N ILE A 90 11.42 -11.33 -19.90
CA ILE A 90 12.84 -11.03 -20.09
C ILE A 90 13.77 -11.92 -19.25
N LYS A 91 13.22 -13.00 -18.65
CA LYS A 91 13.96 -13.99 -17.84
C LYS A 91 14.77 -13.35 -16.70
N LEU A 92 14.33 -12.21 -16.19
CA LEU A 92 14.99 -11.54 -15.08
C LEU A 92 14.37 -12.09 -13.78
N PRO A 93 15.16 -12.73 -12.90
CA PRO A 93 14.66 -13.40 -11.70
C PRO A 93 14.31 -12.35 -10.66
N SER A 94 13.25 -11.57 -10.89
CA SER A 94 12.77 -10.59 -9.92
C SER A 94 11.26 -10.45 -10.01
N ARG A 95 10.64 -10.07 -8.90
CA ARG A 95 9.19 -9.91 -8.78
C ARG A 95 8.84 -8.72 -7.92
N ILE A 96 7.80 -8.02 -8.29
CA ILE A 96 7.23 -6.92 -7.52
C ILE A 96 6.12 -7.48 -6.63
N TYR A 97 6.26 -7.20 -5.33
CA TYR A 97 5.28 -7.54 -4.30
C TYR A 97 4.77 -6.30 -3.59
N SER A 98 3.61 -6.42 -2.96
CA SER A 98 3.10 -5.41 -2.04
C SER A 98 3.19 -5.98 -0.62
N HIS A 99 3.96 -5.34 0.26
CA HIS A 99 4.09 -5.76 1.66
C HIS A 99 3.87 -4.57 2.59
N LYS A 100 3.30 -4.86 3.77
CA LYS A 100 3.21 -3.88 4.86
C LYS A 100 4.55 -3.85 5.59
N ARG A 101 5.35 -2.82 5.36
CA ARG A 101 6.66 -2.61 5.99
C ARG A 101 6.75 -1.17 6.47
N PHE A 102 7.41 -0.97 7.61
CA PHE A 102 7.55 0.36 8.21
C PHE A 102 6.22 1.10 8.42
N GLY A 103 5.14 0.35 8.73
CA GLY A 103 3.80 0.90 8.94
C GLY A 103 3.07 1.36 7.67
N LEU A 104 3.62 1.08 6.48
CA LEU A 104 3.04 1.45 5.18
C LEU A 104 2.95 0.23 4.26
N SER A 105 1.90 0.15 3.44
CA SER A 105 1.86 -0.80 2.32
C SER A 105 2.61 -0.20 1.14
N GLN A 106 3.73 -0.81 0.77
CA GLN A 106 4.61 -0.31 -0.30
C GLN A 106 4.90 -1.43 -1.30
N TRP A 107 5.39 -1.06 -2.48
CA TRP A 107 5.88 -2.03 -3.46
C TRP A 107 7.37 -2.30 -3.25
N HIS A 108 7.74 -3.56 -3.40
CA HIS A 108 9.09 -4.05 -3.19
C HIS A 108 9.49 -4.90 -4.38
N LEU A 109 10.72 -4.74 -4.86
CA LEU A 109 11.32 -5.68 -5.79
C LEU A 109 12.02 -6.78 -4.98
N TYR A 110 11.55 -8.02 -5.13
CA TYR A 110 12.23 -9.20 -4.65
C TYR A 110 13.16 -9.75 -5.74
N SER A 111 14.43 -9.96 -5.40
CA SER A 111 15.42 -10.67 -6.20
C SER A 111 15.91 -11.89 -5.40
N PRO A 112 15.76 -13.13 -5.89
CA PRO A 112 16.11 -14.34 -5.13
C PRO A 112 17.55 -14.37 -4.63
N THR A 113 18.48 -13.76 -5.37
CA THR A 113 19.90 -13.76 -5.02
C THR A 113 20.29 -12.65 -4.04
N HIS A 114 19.47 -11.62 -3.87
CA HIS A 114 19.85 -10.45 -3.07
C HIS A 114 18.78 -9.89 -2.11
N GLY A 115 17.59 -10.49 -2.08
CA GLY A 115 16.52 -10.18 -1.14
C GLY A 115 15.54 -9.11 -1.64
N HIS A 116 15.00 -8.34 -0.70
CA HIS A 116 13.97 -7.34 -0.96
C HIS A 116 14.53 -5.93 -1.03
N TYR A 117 14.19 -5.24 -2.10
CA TYR A 117 14.50 -3.83 -2.36
C TYR A 117 13.23 -3.00 -2.44
N ALA A 118 13.34 -1.72 -2.15
CA ALA A 118 12.25 -0.78 -2.38
C ALA A 118 11.99 -0.62 -3.88
N PHE A 119 10.72 -0.59 -4.29
CA PHE A 119 10.37 -0.28 -5.67
C PHE A 119 10.01 1.21 -5.82
N TYR A 120 10.71 1.88 -6.73
CA TYR A 120 10.45 3.24 -7.13
C TYR A 120 10.41 3.39 -8.63
N ASP A 121 9.68 4.41 -9.05
CA ASP A 121 9.55 4.81 -10.45
C ASP A 121 10.93 5.25 -10.96
N GLY A 122 11.34 4.69 -12.10
CA GLY A 122 12.64 4.95 -12.72
C GLY A 122 13.81 4.14 -12.17
N MET A 123 13.57 3.11 -11.34
CA MET A 123 14.64 2.26 -10.81
C MET A 123 15.36 1.47 -11.91
N TYR A 124 16.69 1.50 -11.92
CA TYR A 124 17.52 0.71 -12.85
C TYR A 124 18.01 -0.60 -12.23
N LEU A 125 17.81 -1.68 -12.97
CA LEU A 125 18.38 -3.00 -12.74
C LEU A 125 19.51 -3.27 -13.73
N ASN A 126 20.48 -4.06 -13.31
CA ASN A 126 21.42 -4.70 -14.24
C ASN A 126 20.81 -5.98 -14.85
N GLN A 127 21.57 -6.64 -15.72
CA GLN A 127 21.19 -7.90 -16.37
C GLN A 127 20.87 -9.06 -15.40
N HIS A 128 21.31 -8.96 -14.14
CA HIS A 128 21.06 -9.97 -13.10
C HIS A 128 19.83 -9.63 -12.23
N GLY A 129 19.18 -8.50 -12.48
CA GLY A 129 18.02 -8.05 -11.71
C GLY A 129 18.34 -7.39 -10.38
N THR A 130 19.60 -7.00 -10.15
CA THR A 130 19.94 -6.19 -8.97
C THR A 130 19.81 -4.70 -9.26
N PRO A 131 19.22 -3.92 -8.33
CA PRO A 131 19.21 -2.47 -8.43
C PRO A 131 20.63 -1.89 -8.47
N ARG A 132 20.88 -0.97 -9.41
CA ARG A 132 22.16 -0.23 -9.46
C ARG A 132 22.31 0.76 -8.32
N ARG A 133 21.20 1.30 -7.82
CA ARG A 133 21.14 2.20 -6.68
C ARG A 133 19.98 1.79 -5.79
N SER A 134 20.29 1.61 -4.52
CA SER A 134 19.25 1.47 -3.51
C SER A 134 18.62 2.83 -3.21
N LEU A 135 17.30 2.87 -3.12
CA LEU A 135 16.53 4.09 -2.82
C LEU A 135 15.87 3.97 -1.44
N PRO A 136 15.78 5.08 -0.68
CA PRO A 136 15.31 5.06 0.69
C PRO A 136 13.84 4.63 0.75
N PHE A 137 13.45 3.78 1.70
CA PHE A 137 12.04 3.44 1.96
C PHE A 137 11.28 4.61 2.58
N LYS A 138 9.94 4.63 2.44
CA LYS A 138 9.11 5.46 3.31
C LYS A 138 8.80 4.71 4.60
N ARG A 139 8.83 5.39 5.73
CA ARG A 139 8.46 4.85 7.03
C ARG A 139 7.43 5.75 7.71
N ARG A 140 6.39 5.13 8.25
CA ARG A 140 5.46 5.78 9.16
C ARG A 140 6.10 5.86 10.55
N CYS A 141 6.31 7.08 11.03
CA CYS A 141 6.86 7.39 12.34
C CYS A 141 5.84 8.16 13.17
N ILE A 142 5.82 7.92 14.48
CA ILE A 142 5.00 8.72 15.39
C ILE A 142 5.75 10.02 15.71
N ASP A 143 5.04 11.14 15.66
CA ASP A 143 5.54 12.42 16.13
C ASP A 143 5.61 12.39 17.66
N THR A 144 6.84 12.35 18.19
CA THR A 144 7.07 12.33 19.64
C THR A 144 6.74 13.66 20.30
N THR A 145 6.78 14.77 19.55
CA THR A 145 6.44 16.10 20.05
C THR A 145 4.94 16.23 20.29
N GLN A 146 4.11 15.56 19.50
CA GLN A 146 2.65 15.54 19.68
C GLN A 146 2.18 14.39 20.59
N SER A 147 2.77 13.20 20.43
CA SER A 147 2.29 12.01 21.14
C SER A 147 2.62 11.98 22.63
N ARG A 148 3.71 12.62 23.07
CA ARG A 148 4.06 12.71 24.49
C ARG A 148 3.07 13.59 25.26
N PRO A 149 2.79 14.86 24.87
CA PRO A 149 1.75 15.66 25.49
C PRO A 149 0.38 14.97 25.49
N PHE A 150 -0.01 14.38 24.36
CA PHE A 150 -1.26 13.61 24.28
C PHE A 150 -1.34 12.49 25.32
N ALA A 151 -0.26 11.71 25.49
CA ALA A 151 -0.25 10.62 26.45
C ALA A 151 -0.42 11.09 27.90
N ALA A 152 0.08 12.31 28.22
CA ALA A 152 -0.13 12.96 29.50
C ALA A 152 -1.57 13.46 29.66
N SER A 153 -2.11 14.18 28.65
CA SER A 153 -3.48 14.70 28.68
C SER A 153 -4.55 13.60 28.70
N ALA A 154 -4.30 12.46 28.07
CA ALA A 154 -5.22 11.32 28.08
C ALA A 154 -5.20 10.50 29.38
N ARG A 155 -4.43 10.91 30.41
CA ARG A 155 -4.29 10.16 31.68
C ARG A 155 -5.61 10.06 32.43
N GLU A 156 -6.36 11.15 32.51
CA GLU A 156 -7.64 11.20 33.23
C GLU A 156 -8.69 10.32 32.55
N PHE A 157 -8.80 10.43 31.22
CA PHE A 157 -9.66 9.54 30.42
C PHE A 157 -9.35 8.06 30.70
N ARG A 158 -8.07 7.68 30.74
CA ARG A 158 -7.66 6.29 31.07
C ARG A 158 -8.06 5.86 32.48
N SER A 159 -8.00 6.76 33.46
CA SER A 159 -8.38 6.42 34.83
C SER A 159 -9.88 6.18 34.99
N VAL A 160 -10.73 6.92 34.26
CA VAL A 160 -12.19 6.74 34.32
C VAL A 160 -12.72 5.72 33.32
N PHE A 161 -11.91 5.32 32.33
CA PHE A 161 -12.29 4.40 31.27
C PHE A 161 -12.96 3.10 31.75
N PRO A 162 -12.48 2.39 32.80
CA PRO A 162 -13.11 1.16 33.26
C PRO A 162 -14.58 1.36 33.67
N VAL A 163 -14.88 2.49 34.30
CA VAL A 163 -16.25 2.86 34.72
C VAL A 163 -17.11 3.17 33.51
N LEU A 164 -16.60 3.97 32.58
CA LEU A 164 -17.30 4.30 31.33
C LEU A 164 -17.61 3.05 30.50
N HIS A 165 -16.64 2.13 30.38
CA HIS A 165 -16.80 0.89 29.62
C HIS A 165 -17.77 -0.08 30.29
N ALA A 166 -17.82 -0.13 31.63
CA ALA A 166 -18.79 -0.94 32.35
C ALA A 166 -20.24 -0.51 32.03
N GLY A 167 -20.47 0.79 31.84
CA GLY A 167 -21.79 1.35 31.50
C GLY A 167 -22.26 1.14 30.05
N VAL A 168 -21.41 0.63 29.15
CA VAL A 168 -21.82 0.35 27.77
C VAL A 168 -22.60 -0.98 27.69
N PRO A 169 -23.78 -1.04 27.04
CA PRO A 169 -24.57 -2.26 26.94
C PRO A 169 -23.89 -3.35 26.10
N ASP A 170 -24.13 -4.61 26.47
CA ASP A 170 -23.36 -5.75 25.97
C ASP A 170 -23.67 -6.20 24.55
N THR A 171 -24.83 -5.84 23.95
CA THR A 171 -25.13 -5.76 22.47
C THR A 171 -26.57 -6.05 22.02
N LYS A 172 -27.57 -6.28 22.89
CA LYS A 172 -28.96 -6.45 22.42
C LYS A 172 -29.86 -5.21 22.51
N ASP A 173 -29.55 -4.26 23.39
CA ASP A 173 -30.44 -3.11 23.63
C ASP A 173 -30.00 -1.81 22.93
N ALA A 174 -28.76 -1.76 22.41
CA ALA A 174 -28.23 -0.57 21.76
C ALA A 174 -28.93 -0.25 20.42
N ALA A 175 -29.44 -1.27 19.72
CA ALA A 175 -30.17 -1.11 18.46
C ALA A 175 -31.59 -0.51 18.64
N ALA A 176 -32.08 -0.36 19.88
CA ALA A 176 -33.38 0.23 20.16
C ALA A 176 -33.36 1.77 20.31
N ALA A 177 -32.17 2.36 20.48
CA ALA A 177 -32.01 3.80 20.56
C ALA A 177 -31.62 4.36 19.18
N ASN A 178 -32.60 4.53 18.30
CA ASN A 178 -32.48 5.30 17.05
C ASN A 178 -32.32 6.80 17.36
N ASP A 179 -31.28 7.15 18.11
CA ASP A 179 -30.95 8.54 18.35
C ASP A 179 -30.03 9.02 17.21
N THR A 180 -30.60 9.83 16.31
CA THR A 180 -29.92 10.45 15.16
C THR A 180 -28.65 11.18 15.60
N GLN A 181 -28.60 11.64 16.86
CA GLN A 181 -27.44 12.29 17.46
C GLN A 181 -26.30 11.30 17.74
N GLN A 182 -26.61 10.06 18.14
CA GLN A 182 -25.60 8.99 18.28
C GLN A 182 -24.97 8.62 16.94
N LEU A 183 -25.76 8.50 15.87
CA LEU A 183 -25.24 8.24 14.52
C LEU A 183 -24.34 9.38 14.01
N TYR A 184 -24.73 10.64 14.26
CA TYR A 184 -23.92 11.81 13.91
C TYR A 184 -22.55 11.81 14.62
N TYR A 185 -22.53 11.55 15.93
CA TYR A 185 -21.28 11.46 16.68
C TYR A 185 -20.46 10.21 16.30
N GLN A 186 -21.10 9.08 15.99
CA GLN A 186 -20.40 7.90 15.48
C GLN A 186 -19.63 8.22 14.20
N HIS A 187 -20.24 8.93 13.24
CA HIS A 187 -19.56 9.36 12.01
C HIS A 187 -18.41 10.34 12.27
N LYS A 188 -18.61 11.32 13.16
CA LYS A 188 -17.57 12.32 13.51
C LYS A 188 -16.40 11.71 14.28
N LEU A 189 -16.66 10.69 15.10
CA LEU A 189 -15.67 9.95 15.89
C LEU A 189 -14.90 8.90 15.07
N TYR A 190 -15.12 8.80 13.75
CA TYR A 190 -14.17 8.12 12.85
C TYR A 190 -12.95 8.99 12.50
N ASP A 191 -13.00 10.32 12.72
CA ASP A 191 -11.84 11.17 12.57
C ASP A 191 -10.90 11.03 13.79
N SER A 192 -9.69 10.57 13.53
CA SER A 192 -8.61 10.46 14.51
C SER A 192 -8.30 11.74 15.30
N ARG A 193 -8.44 12.93 14.69
CA ARG A 193 -8.24 14.22 15.37
C ARG A 193 -9.39 14.52 16.31
N ALA A 194 -10.62 14.27 15.88
CA ALA A 194 -11.82 14.47 16.69
C ALA A 194 -11.81 13.55 17.92
N VAL A 195 -11.43 12.28 17.76
CA VAL A 195 -11.27 11.34 18.88
C VAL A 195 -10.22 11.84 19.87
N ALA A 196 -9.05 12.28 19.37
CA ALA A 196 -8.00 12.78 20.23
C ALA A 196 -8.43 14.01 21.02
N LEU A 197 -9.06 14.99 20.36
CA LEU A 197 -9.61 16.18 21.01
C LEU A 197 -10.63 15.79 22.07
N ALA A 198 -11.57 14.90 21.74
CA ALA A 198 -12.62 14.46 22.65
C ALA A 198 -12.04 13.89 23.96
N ILE A 199 -11.08 12.97 23.86
CA ILE A 199 -10.50 12.32 25.06
C ILE A 199 -9.55 13.22 25.85
N THR A 200 -9.06 14.33 25.28
CA THR A 200 -8.14 15.24 25.98
C THR A 200 -8.77 16.52 26.49
N THR A 201 -9.86 17.00 25.90
CA THR A 201 -10.43 18.33 26.24
C THR A 201 -11.94 18.35 26.45
N GLN A 202 -12.66 17.26 26.16
CA GLN A 202 -14.13 17.22 26.21
C GLN A 202 -14.65 16.01 27.01
N PRO A 203 -14.56 16.06 28.35
CA PRO A 203 -15.02 14.97 29.23
C PRO A 203 -16.48 14.54 29.01
N GLU A 204 -17.34 15.48 28.62
CA GLU A 204 -18.74 15.26 28.29
C GLU A 204 -18.94 14.29 27.11
N LEU A 205 -17.94 14.16 26.22
CA LEU A 205 -18.00 13.25 25.08
C LEU A 205 -17.43 11.87 25.38
N TRP A 206 -16.78 11.65 26.52
CA TRP A 206 -16.13 10.37 26.83
C TRP A 206 -17.09 9.16 26.78
N PRO A 207 -18.33 9.23 27.30
CA PRO A 207 -19.28 8.12 27.17
C PRO A 207 -19.57 7.76 25.71
N ALA A 208 -19.76 8.78 24.86
CA ALA A 208 -20.02 8.59 23.44
C ALA A 208 -18.83 7.96 22.70
N VAL A 209 -17.61 8.39 23.01
CA VAL A 209 -16.38 7.79 22.48
C VAL A 209 -16.26 6.33 22.89
N VAL A 210 -16.46 6.01 24.17
CA VAL A 210 -16.35 4.63 24.65
C VAL A 210 -17.43 3.76 24.02
N ALA A 211 -18.68 4.22 23.95
CA ALA A 211 -19.76 3.48 23.30
C ALA A 211 -19.46 3.18 21.82
N ALA A 212 -19.02 4.18 21.06
CA ALA A 212 -18.72 4.03 19.63
C ALA A 212 -17.61 3.02 19.35
N TYR A 213 -16.61 2.88 20.23
CA TYR A 213 -15.47 1.99 20.04
C TYR A 213 -15.59 0.64 20.76
N SER A 214 -16.58 0.47 21.63
CA SER A 214 -16.82 -0.77 22.36
C SER A 214 -17.48 -1.86 21.51
N GLN A 215 -17.99 -1.54 20.31
CA GLN A 215 -18.66 -2.49 19.44
C GLN A 215 -17.88 -2.66 18.12
N LEU A 216 -17.76 -3.90 17.64
CA LEU A 216 -17.16 -4.20 16.35
C LEU A 216 -18.04 -3.66 15.22
N SER A 217 -17.46 -2.77 14.39
CA SER A 217 -17.87 -2.35 13.05
C SER A 217 -19.33 -2.57 12.62
N ILE A 218 -19.97 -1.47 12.18
CA ILE A 218 -21.30 -1.39 11.55
C ILE A 218 -21.53 -2.39 10.40
N HIS A 219 -20.47 -2.93 9.79
CA HIS A 219 -20.58 -3.85 8.64
C HIS A 219 -20.87 -5.31 9.00
N ILE A 220 -20.82 -5.70 10.28
CA ILE A 220 -21.16 -7.06 10.72
C ILE A 220 -22.22 -6.98 11.82
N MET A 221 -23.41 -6.52 11.46
CA MET A 221 -24.54 -6.34 12.39
C MET A 221 -24.91 -7.60 13.19
N TRP A 222 -24.61 -8.79 12.67
CA TRP A 222 -24.99 -10.06 13.29
C TRP A 222 -24.01 -10.58 14.36
N GLN A 223 -22.88 -9.88 14.56
CA GLN A 223 -21.84 -10.25 15.54
C GLN A 223 -21.33 -9.05 16.33
N GLN A 224 -22.15 -8.01 16.52
CA GLN A 224 -21.81 -6.97 17.48
C GLN A 224 -21.74 -7.64 18.84
N ARG A 225 -20.53 -7.85 19.35
CA ARG A 225 -20.23 -8.19 20.73
C ARG A 225 -19.45 -7.03 21.31
N LYS A 226 -19.77 -6.65 22.55
CA LYS A 226 -18.96 -5.68 23.27
C LYS A 226 -17.53 -6.21 23.38
N LEU A 227 -16.58 -5.39 22.95
CA LEU A 227 -15.16 -5.69 22.99
C LEU A 227 -14.67 -5.69 24.45
N PRO A 228 -13.66 -6.50 24.78
CA PRO A 228 -13.00 -6.41 26.08
C PRO A 228 -12.47 -4.98 26.33
N ALA A 229 -12.56 -4.52 27.58
CA ALA A 229 -12.17 -3.16 27.98
C ALA A 229 -10.77 -2.77 27.49
N LYS A 230 -9.81 -3.70 27.62
CA LYS A 230 -8.43 -3.51 27.16
C LYS A 230 -8.35 -3.26 25.65
N ASP A 231 -9.10 -4.03 24.86
CA ASP A 231 -9.08 -3.93 23.40
C ASP A 231 -9.77 -2.65 22.93
N THR A 232 -10.89 -2.30 23.55
CA THR A 232 -11.58 -1.02 23.32
C THR A 232 -10.68 0.18 23.61
N LEU A 233 -10.03 0.22 24.79
CA LEU A 233 -9.13 1.31 25.14
C LEU A 233 -7.96 1.41 24.17
N ASN A 234 -7.37 0.26 23.81
CA ASN A 234 -6.30 0.21 22.82
C ASN A 234 -6.76 0.72 21.45
N HIS A 235 -7.98 0.38 21.04
CA HIS A 235 -8.55 0.84 19.78
C HIS A 235 -8.74 2.36 19.76
N ILE A 236 -9.35 2.93 20.81
CA ILE A 236 -9.54 4.39 20.96
C ILE A 236 -8.19 5.11 20.92
N LEU A 237 -7.22 4.65 21.72
CA LEU A 237 -5.90 5.29 21.79
C LEU A 237 -5.11 5.13 20.50
N THR A 238 -5.24 4.01 19.80
CA THR A 238 -4.61 3.78 18.50
C THR A 238 -5.19 4.73 17.47
N LYS A 239 -6.53 4.85 17.42
CA LYS A 239 -7.23 5.77 16.54
C LYS A 239 -6.84 7.22 16.81
N ALA A 240 -6.89 7.65 18.07
CA ALA A 240 -6.52 9.00 18.47
C ALA A 240 -5.10 9.36 18.03
N LYS A 241 -4.17 8.39 18.06
CA LYS A 241 -2.78 8.59 17.63
C LYS A 241 -2.60 8.61 16.11
N GLU A 242 -3.57 8.20 15.29
CA GLU A 242 -3.39 8.09 13.83
C GLU A 242 -2.94 9.40 13.18
N HIS A 243 -3.49 10.55 13.62
CA HIS A 243 -3.13 11.86 13.09
C HIS A 243 -1.75 12.36 13.53
N MET A 244 -1.13 11.72 14.53
CA MET A 244 0.21 12.05 15.04
C MET A 244 1.30 11.31 14.28
N TYR A 245 0.93 10.43 13.33
CA TYR A 245 1.91 9.78 12.48
C TYR A 245 2.23 10.64 11.27
N HIS A 246 3.51 10.73 10.96
CA HIS A 246 4.01 11.32 9.73
C HIS A 246 4.86 10.30 8.97
N THR A 247 5.09 10.57 7.68
CA THR A 247 5.92 9.71 6.84
C THR A 247 7.28 10.37 6.63
N ILE A 248 8.35 9.64 6.93
CA ILE A 248 9.74 10.06 6.66
C ILE A 248 10.39 9.11 5.66
N GLU A 249 11.45 9.57 5.01
CA GLU A 249 12.33 8.70 4.21
C GLU A 249 13.38 8.04 5.11
N THR A 250 13.72 6.78 4.82
CA THR A 250 14.73 6.03 5.57
C THR A 250 15.74 5.40 4.62
N LEU A 251 17.03 5.54 4.93
CA LEU A 251 18.13 4.97 4.18
C LEU A 251 18.28 3.45 4.36
N VAL A 252 17.44 2.82 5.19
CA VAL A 252 17.42 1.35 5.36
C VAL A 252 16.88 0.72 4.09
N THR A 253 17.75 0.24 3.21
CA THR A 253 17.40 -0.22 1.85
C THR A 253 17.31 -1.73 1.70
N HIS A 254 17.85 -2.48 2.65
CA HIS A 254 17.80 -3.93 2.70
C HIS A 254 16.83 -4.38 3.79
N ILE A 255 15.86 -5.21 3.44
CA ILE A 255 14.97 -5.86 4.40
C ILE A 255 15.51 -7.29 4.54
N PRO A 256 16.09 -7.66 5.70
CA PRO A 256 16.45 -9.06 5.97
C PRO A 256 15.19 -9.92 5.83
N ALA A 257 15.34 -11.09 5.21
CA ALA A 257 14.27 -12.04 4.99
C ALA A 257 13.57 -12.41 6.31
#